data_AF-A0A4Q4XLW6-F1
#
_entry.id   AF-A0A4Q4XLW6-F1
#
_cell.length_a   1.000
_cell.length_b   1.000
_cell.length_c   1.000
_cell.angle_alpha   90.00
_cell.angle_beta   90.00
_cell.angle_gamma   90.00
#
_symmetry.space_group_name_H-M   'P 1'
#
loop_
_entity.id
_entity.type
_entity.pdbx_description
1 polymer ?
#
loop_
_entity_poly.entity_id
_entity_poly.type
_entity_poly.pdbx_seq_one_letter_code
_entity_poly.pdbx_strand_id
1 'polypeptide(L)'
;MDHDREYRLARAEMDVESGLPKKRTALKLRHKAQETQQRLTTSEERFLALWIKNEEGAGRSPTKAEASDFASCILEVRVDLTGIGKHWIDGFLYRNNDISLKDSRALESSRAKESKPQRIATFYESLGREINKKRIKPKNIINLDENGVQEGESSTGKVLGSVLRKGAEVKKSESTTWVSILEATPKKNNRQEQPQDVFFTPKQSHDLKRQSRKLESELDEAKRDFRTLINKAGKTIDLQTSEIASLRYQLREKDLEIEALTPVPKKKVKITDPNKRYVEWQDIWESRNGLKERQAELTAKKKTLNAMAKNFPESHDAHEAPGEWAQLRVCKWGGCALDYVDQRAVVCIKM
;
A
#
# COMPACT_ATOMS: atom_id res chain seq x y z
N MET A 1 17.68 6.87 -52.10
CA MET A 1 16.21 6.83 -52.13
C MET A 1 15.69 6.54 -50.73
N ASP A 2 15.71 7.53 -49.83
CA ASP A 2 15.11 7.40 -48.48
C ASP A 2 14.53 8.73 -47.95
N HIS A 3 14.77 9.84 -48.66
CA HIS A 3 14.31 11.18 -48.28
C HIS A 3 12.78 11.28 -48.20
N ASP A 4 12.09 10.53 -49.06
CA ASP A 4 10.64 10.56 -49.17
C ASP A 4 9.93 9.82 -48.01
N ARG A 5 10.62 8.84 -47.40
CA ARG A 5 10.14 8.15 -46.19
C ARG A 5 10.35 9.03 -44.95
N GLU A 6 11.49 9.70 -44.87
CA GLU A 6 11.82 10.63 -43.79
C GLU A 6 10.86 11.83 -43.78
N TYR A 7 10.52 12.38 -44.95
CA TYR A 7 9.54 13.47 -45.09
C TYR A 7 8.12 13.06 -44.69
N ARG A 8 7.70 11.83 -45.04
CA ARG A 8 6.39 11.29 -44.63
C ARG A 8 6.31 11.03 -43.13
N LEU A 9 7.38 10.55 -42.50
CA LEU A 9 7.45 10.36 -41.05
C LEU A 9 7.40 11.71 -40.31
N ALA A 10 8.16 12.72 -40.78
CA ALA A 10 8.12 14.06 -40.22
C ALA A 10 6.71 14.70 -40.31
N ARG A 11 6.00 14.48 -41.42
CA ARG A 11 4.62 14.95 -41.60
C ARG A 11 3.60 14.24 -40.71
N ALA A 12 3.81 12.97 -40.37
CA ALA A 12 2.97 12.21 -39.45
C ALA A 12 3.12 12.64 -37.97
N GLU A 13 4.25 13.26 -37.62
CA GLU A 13 4.52 13.79 -36.28
C GLU A 13 3.97 15.20 -36.04
N MET A 14 3.50 15.87 -37.09
CA MET A 14 2.80 17.16 -37.01
C MET A 14 1.29 16.95 -36.87
N ASP A 15 0.60 17.83 -36.15
CA ASP A 15 -0.86 17.85 -36.10
C ASP A 15 -1.37 18.41 -37.44
N VAL A 16 -2.00 17.52 -38.23
CA VAL A 16 -2.37 17.74 -39.64
C VAL A 16 -3.24 18.98 -39.87
N GLU A 17 -3.97 19.42 -38.84
CA GLU A 17 -4.91 20.54 -38.92
C GLU A 17 -4.30 21.90 -38.55
N SER A 18 -3.14 21.93 -37.88
CA SER A 18 -2.50 23.18 -37.42
C SER A 18 -1.06 23.38 -37.88
N GLY A 19 -0.43 22.36 -38.48
CA GLY A 19 1.00 22.40 -38.84
C GLY A 19 1.94 22.47 -37.63
N LEU A 20 1.42 22.36 -36.41
CA LEU A 20 2.21 22.40 -35.18
C LEU A 20 2.70 21.01 -34.79
N PRO A 21 3.90 20.87 -34.19
CA PRO A 21 4.38 19.58 -33.74
C PRO A 21 3.49 19.08 -32.60
N LYS A 22 3.10 17.80 -32.62
CA LYS A 22 2.40 17.16 -31.50
C LYS A 22 3.11 17.49 -30.20
N LYS A 23 2.38 17.70 -29.10
CA LYS A 23 2.93 18.16 -27.82
C LYS A 23 4.17 17.39 -27.33
N ARG A 24 4.24 16.07 -27.56
CA ARG A 24 5.42 15.23 -27.23
C ARG A 24 6.60 15.48 -28.18
N THR A 25 6.34 15.68 -29.47
CA THR A 25 7.34 16.01 -30.50
C THR A 25 7.86 17.44 -30.33
N ALA A 26 6.98 18.40 -30.02
CA ALA A 26 7.34 19.78 -29.69
C ALA A 26 8.27 19.86 -28.47
N LEU A 27 8.01 19.04 -27.44
CA LEU A 27 8.91 18.91 -26.28
C LEU A 27 10.30 18.39 -26.68
N LYS A 28 10.35 17.34 -27.51
CA LYS A 28 11.61 16.77 -28.01
C LYS A 28 12.41 17.76 -28.86
N LEU A 29 11.74 18.48 -29.77
CA LEU A 29 12.35 19.52 -30.62
C LEU A 29 12.89 20.70 -29.81
N ARG A 30 12.10 21.21 -28.85
CA ARG A 30 12.53 22.29 -27.95
C ARG A 30 13.72 21.87 -27.09
N HIS A 31 13.74 20.61 -26.66
CA HIS A 31 14.81 20.07 -25.83
C HIS A 31 16.12 19.89 -26.62
N LYS A 32 16.03 19.41 -27.87
CA LYS A 32 17.15 19.39 -28.83
C LYS A 32 17.66 20.80 -29.15
N ALA A 33 16.77 21.79 -29.24
CA ALA A 33 17.14 23.20 -29.42
C ALA A 33 17.79 23.84 -28.17
N GLN A 34 17.57 23.29 -26.97
CA GLN A 34 18.17 23.74 -25.71
C GLN A 34 19.38 22.89 -25.27
N GLU A 35 19.90 22.01 -26.12
CA GLU A 35 21.08 21.19 -25.83
C GLU A 35 22.31 22.07 -25.48
N THR A 36 22.43 23.22 -26.13
CA THR A 36 23.49 24.22 -25.85
C THR A 36 23.30 24.99 -24.54
N GLN A 37 22.13 24.90 -23.90
CA GLN A 37 21.82 25.54 -22.61
C GLN A 37 21.84 24.54 -21.45
N GLN A 38 22.22 23.28 -21.70
CA GLN A 38 22.36 22.28 -20.64
C GLN A 38 23.58 22.58 -19.78
N ARG A 39 23.47 22.28 -18.48
CA ARG A 39 24.56 22.48 -17.53
C ARG A 39 25.71 21.51 -17.77
N LEU A 40 25.39 20.25 -18.00
CA LEU A 40 26.37 19.24 -18.39
C LEU A 40 26.33 19.08 -19.91
N THR A 41 27.50 18.82 -20.50
CA THR A 41 27.61 18.42 -21.91
C THR A 41 27.08 17.01 -22.10
N THR A 42 26.72 16.66 -23.33
CA THR A 42 26.23 15.33 -23.69
C THR A 42 27.23 14.22 -23.31
N SER A 43 28.54 14.47 -23.36
CA SER A 43 29.57 13.53 -22.90
C SER A 43 29.61 13.36 -21.39
N GLU A 44 29.43 14.43 -20.63
CA GLU A 44 29.39 14.40 -19.16
C GLU A 44 28.12 13.72 -18.66
N GLU A 45 26.98 13.98 -19.30
CA GLU A 45 25.74 13.26 -18.99
C GLU A 45 25.87 11.76 -19.26
N ARG A 46 26.53 11.37 -20.37
CA ARG A 46 26.83 9.96 -20.65
C ARG A 46 27.77 9.35 -19.63
N PHE A 47 28.77 10.10 -19.17
CA PHE A 47 29.68 9.64 -18.12
C PHE A 47 28.95 9.42 -16.79
N LEU A 48 28.13 10.39 -16.38
CA LEU A 48 27.27 10.27 -15.20
C LEU A 48 26.31 9.08 -15.34
N ALA A 49 25.72 8.90 -16.52
CA ALA A 49 24.84 7.77 -16.80
C ALA A 49 25.57 6.41 -16.68
N LEU A 50 26.80 6.33 -17.19
CA LEU A 50 27.64 5.14 -17.06
C LEU A 50 28.01 4.87 -15.59
N TRP A 51 28.35 5.91 -14.84
CA TRP A 51 28.63 5.80 -13.41
C TRP A 51 27.42 5.24 -12.63
N ILE A 52 26.21 5.75 -12.89
CA ILE A 52 24.97 5.23 -12.28
C ILE A 52 24.79 3.73 -12.57
N LYS A 53 25.00 3.30 -13.81
CA LYS A 53 24.88 1.88 -14.20
C LYS A 53 25.92 1.00 -13.52
N ASN A 54 27.15 1.49 -13.39
CA ASN A 54 28.23 0.75 -12.72
C ASN A 54 27.94 0.60 -11.22
N GLU A 55 27.46 1.66 -10.56
CA GLU A 55 27.07 1.59 -9.15
C GLU A 55 25.82 0.70 -8.94
N GLU A 56 24.86 0.68 -9.89
CA GLU A 56 23.77 -0.30 -9.90
C GLU A 56 24.30 -1.74 -9.99
N GLY A 57 25.23 -2.01 -10.92
CA GLY A 57 25.86 -3.33 -11.05
C GLY A 57 26.66 -3.76 -9.82
N ALA A 58 27.18 -2.80 -9.06
CA ALA A 58 27.88 -3.03 -7.79
C ALA A 58 26.94 -3.15 -6.58
N GLY A 59 25.62 -3.01 -6.76
CA GLY A 59 24.63 -3.09 -5.70
C GLY A 59 24.53 -1.83 -4.82
N ARG A 60 25.08 -0.70 -5.28
CA ARG A 60 25.11 0.60 -4.58
C ARG A 60 24.44 1.69 -5.41
N SER A 61 23.24 1.41 -5.93
CA SER A 61 22.53 2.34 -6.81
C SER A 61 22.38 3.72 -6.15
N PRO A 62 22.85 4.81 -6.79
CA PRO A 62 22.82 6.14 -6.19
C PRO A 62 21.40 6.72 -6.17
N THR A 63 21.11 7.52 -5.15
CA THR A 63 19.88 8.30 -5.02
C THR A 63 19.88 9.53 -5.94
N LYS A 64 18.72 10.17 -6.11
CA LYS A 64 18.61 11.44 -6.87
C LYS A 64 19.54 12.53 -6.33
N ALA A 65 19.71 12.59 -5.01
CA ALA A 65 20.57 13.57 -4.36
C ALA A 65 22.03 13.29 -4.70
N GLU A 66 22.51 12.06 -4.46
CA GLU A 66 23.89 11.66 -4.77
C GLU A 66 24.24 11.81 -6.26
N ALA A 67 23.30 11.51 -7.16
CA ALA A 67 23.50 11.76 -8.58
C ALA A 67 23.60 13.25 -8.93
N SER A 68 22.87 14.11 -8.22
CA SER A 68 22.95 15.57 -8.38
C SER A 68 24.23 16.13 -7.75
N ASP A 69 24.69 15.55 -6.64
CA ASP A 69 25.94 15.91 -5.98
C ASP A 69 27.13 15.53 -6.87
N PHE A 70 27.14 14.32 -7.42
CA PHE A 70 28.19 13.89 -8.35
C PHE A 70 28.22 14.74 -9.63
N ALA A 71 27.06 15.11 -10.15
CA ALA A 71 26.98 16.03 -11.27
C ALA A 71 27.47 17.44 -10.89
N SER A 72 27.30 17.87 -9.64
CA SER A 72 27.86 19.13 -9.13
C SER A 72 29.39 19.05 -9.04
N CYS A 73 29.95 17.91 -8.61
CA CYS A 73 31.41 17.68 -8.64
C CYS A 73 31.97 17.77 -10.06
N ILE A 74 31.26 17.28 -11.08
CA ILE A 74 31.67 17.42 -12.49
C ILE A 74 31.74 18.92 -12.89
N LEU A 75 30.79 19.74 -12.42
CA LEU A 75 30.77 21.18 -12.70
C LEU A 75 31.86 21.95 -11.94
N GLU A 76 32.16 21.56 -10.69
CA GLU A 76 33.25 22.14 -9.91
C GLU A 76 34.60 21.95 -10.61
N VAL A 77 34.83 20.78 -11.23
CA VAL A 77 36.03 20.52 -12.05
C VAL A 77 36.10 21.45 -13.28
N ARG A 78 34.95 21.88 -13.81
CA ARG A 78 34.86 22.88 -14.90
C ARG A 78 34.93 24.33 -14.41
N VAL A 79 35.14 24.56 -13.11
CA VAL A 79 35.18 25.89 -12.49
C VAL A 79 33.82 26.62 -12.57
N ASP A 80 32.69 25.88 -12.66
CA ASP A 80 31.34 26.44 -12.54
C ASP A 80 30.81 26.21 -11.11
N LEU A 81 30.74 27.27 -10.31
CA LEU A 81 30.32 27.25 -8.90
C LEU A 81 28.82 27.48 -8.69
N THR A 82 28.03 27.61 -9.77
CA THR A 82 26.60 27.95 -9.63
C THR A 82 25.71 26.78 -9.20
N GLY A 83 26.27 25.56 -9.09
CA GLY A 83 25.60 24.37 -8.58
C GLY A 83 24.46 23.86 -9.49
N ILE A 84 23.97 22.66 -9.18
CA ILE A 84 22.88 22.04 -9.94
C ILE A 84 21.51 22.41 -9.35
N GLY A 85 20.57 22.78 -10.22
CA GLY A 85 19.21 23.10 -9.81
C GLY A 85 18.44 21.88 -9.31
N LYS A 86 17.56 22.07 -8.33
CA LYS A 86 16.74 21.01 -7.70
C LYS A 86 15.98 20.09 -8.68
N HIS A 87 15.53 20.63 -9.80
CA HIS A 87 14.75 19.89 -10.82
C HIS A 87 15.59 19.39 -12.01
N TRP A 88 16.90 19.61 -11.97
CA TRP A 88 17.78 19.21 -13.06
C TRP A 88 17.77 17.69 -13.26
N ILE A 89 17.75 16.91 -12.17
CA ILE A 89 17.76 15.44 -12.20
C ILE A 89 16.54 14.87 -12.93
N ASP A 90 15.37 15.49 -12.79
CA ASP A 90 14.16 15.07 -13.50
C ASP A 90 14.30 15.30 -15.01
N GLY A 91 14.96 16.40 -15.40
CA GLY A 91 15.33 16.66 -16.80
C GLY A 91 16.40 15.70 -17.32
N PHE A 92 17.40 15.35 -16.50
CA PHE A 92 18.45 14.38 -16.83
C PHE A 92 17.85 12.99 -17.12
N LEU A 93 16.94 12.52 -16.28
CA LEU A 93 16.24 11.24 -16.48
C LEU A 93 15.35 11.24 -17.72
N TYR A 94 14.74 12.38 -18.07
CA TYR A 94 13.95 12.49 -19.30
C TYR A 94 14.82 12.44 -20.58
N ARG A 95 16.08 12.87 -20.49
CA ARG A 95 17.07 12.79 -21.59
C ARG A 95 17.67 11.39 -21.73
N ASN A 96 17.98 10.77 -20.60
CA ASN A 96 18.66 9.49 -20.49
C ASN A 96 17.63 8.40 -20.19
N ASN A 97 16.85 8.01 -21.21
CA ASN A 97 15.79 7.00 -21.11
C ASN A 97 16.33 5.58 -20.80
N ASP A 98 17.64 5.39 -20.81
CA ASP A 98 18.35 4.19 -20.39
C ASP A 98 18.52 4.10 -18.87
N ILE A 99 18.15 5.14 -18.12
CA ILE A 99 18.18 5.21 -16.66
C ILE A 99 16.79 5.58 -16.16
N SER A 100 16.30 4.85 -15.17
CA SER A 100 15.00 5.09 -14.55
C SER A 100 15.09 4.96 -13.03
N LEU A 101 14.21 5.67 -12.32
CA LEU A 101 13.99 5.41 -10.90
C LEU A 101 13.38 4.02 -10.70
N LYS A 102 13.88 3.30 -9.69
CA LYS A 102 13.40 2.00 -9.27
C LYS A 102 13.19 2.00 -7.76
N ASP A 103 12.25 1.19 -7.30
CA ASP A 103 12.09 0.94 -5.87
C ASP A 103 13.27 0.09 -5.38
N SER A 104 13.98 0.58 -4.36
CA SER A 104 15.03 -0.17 -3.71
C SER A 104 14.44 -1.11 -2.66
N ARG A 105 15.05 -2.30 -2.52
CA ARG A 105 14.81 -3.21 -1.40
C ARG A 105 16.13 -3.42 -0.69
N ALA A 106 16.17 -3.18 0.61
CA ALA A 106 17.33 -3.51 1.42
C ALA A 106 17.48 -5.03 1.45
N LEU A 107 18.65 -5.52 1.05
CA LEU A 107 19.03 -6.91 1.21
C LEU A 107 20.23 -6.97 2.15
N GLU A 108 20.13 -7.83 3.16
CA GLU A 108 21.25 -8.05 4.08
C GLU A 108 22.52 -8.47 3.32
N SER A 109 23.64 -7.83 3.64
CA SER A 109 24.89 -8.01 2.91
C SER A 109 25.40 -9.46 2.95
N SER A 110 25.16 -10.16 4.07
CA SER A 110 25.43 -11.59 4.23
C SER A 110 24.61 -12.43 3.25
N ARG A 111 23.30 -12.18 3.17
CA ARG A 111 22.39 -12.84 2.21
C ARG A 111 22.81 -12.56 0.77
N ALA A 112 23.20 -11.33 0.43
CA ALA A 112 23.65 -10.97 -0.91
C ALA A 112 24.93 -11.73 -1.33
N LYS A 113 25.89 -11.90 -0.41
CA LYS A 113 27.14 -12.64 -0.66
C LYS A 113 26.92 -14.14 -0.80
N GLU A 114 26.01 -14.71 -0.01
CA GLU A 114 25.80 -16.16 0.08
C GLU A 114 24.79 -16.72 -0.94
N SER A 115 23.84 -15.89 -1.40
CA SER A 115 22.78 -16.24 -2.34
C SER A 115 23.25 -16.36 -3.80
N LYS A 116 24.29 -17.17 -4.05
CA LYS A 116 24.73 -17.46 -5.42
C LYS A 116 23.67 -18.29 -6.15
N PRO A 117 23.27 -17.93 -7.38
CA PRO A 117 22.24 -18.65 -8.12
C PRO A 117 22.53 -20.16 -8.23
N GLN A 118 23.79 -20.56 -8.41
CA GLN A 118 24.15 -21.98 -8.46
C GLN A 118 23.90 -22.70 -7.14
N ARG A 119 24.20 -22.06 -6.00
CA ARG A 119 24.01 -22.67 -4.66
C ARG A 119 22.53 -22.82 -4.31
N ILE A 120 21.71 -21.85 -4.74
CA ILE A 120 20.25 -21.93 -4.60
C ILE A 120 19.71 -23.07 -5.47
N ALA A 121 20.15 -23.18 -6.73
CA ALA A 121 19.72 -24.24 -7.63
C ALA A 121 20.08 -25.63 -7.09
N THR A 122 21.33 -25.85 -6.66
CA THR A 122 21.76 -27.14 -6.12
C THR A 122 21.03 -27.51 -4.83
N PHE A 123 20.69 -26.53 -3.98
CA PHE A 123 19.85 -26.74 -2.80
C PHE A 123 18.47 -27.26 -3.19
N TYR A 124 17.77 -26.58 -4.11
CA TYR A 124 16.42 -26.98 -4.53
C TYR A 124 16.41 -28.32 -5.29
N GLU A 125 17.43 -28.62 -6.09
CA GLU A 125 17.58 -29.92 -6.72
C GLU A 125 17.79 -31.05 -5.70
N SER A 126 18.60 -30.80 -4.67
CA SER A 126 18.86 -31.77 -3.60
C SER A 126 17.61 -31.97 -2.73
N LEU A 127 16.92 -30.89 -2.39
CA LEU A 127 15.66 -30.91 -1.68
C LEU A 127 14.58 -31.66 -2.48
N GLY A 128 14.45 -31.39 -3.77
CA GLY A 128 13.51 -32.06 -4.67
C GLY A 128 13.78 -33.55 -4.77
N ARG A 129 15.05 -33.97 -4.87
CA ARG A 129 15.44 -35.39 -4.82
C ARG A 129 14.99 -36.05 -3.51
N GLU A 130 15.19 -35.39 -2.38
CA GLU A 130 14.84 -35.95 -1.07
C GLU A 130 13.32 -36.02 -0.85
N ILE A 131 12.57 -35.01 -1.30
CA ILE A 131 11.10 -35.00 -1.31
C ILE A 131 10.56 -36.17 -2.13
N ASN A 132 11.11 -36.40 -3.32
CA ASN A 132 10.69 -37.49 -4.21
C ASN A 132 11.05 -38.86 -3.63
N LYS A 133 12.27 -39.01 -3.10
CA LYS A 133 12.75 -40.25 -2.46
C LYS A 133 11.87 -40.67 -1.30
N LYS A 134 11.48 -39.72 -0.44
CA LYS A 134 10.63 -39.97 0.74
C LYS A 134 9.13 -39.87 0.44
N ARG A 135 8.73 -39.61 -0.81
CA ARG A 135 7.33 -39.44 -1.25
C ARG A 135 6.55 -38.44 -0.37
N ILE A 136 7.20 -37.34 0.01
CA ILE A 136 6.60 -36.34 0.89
C ILE A 136 5.52 -35.57 0.12
N LYS A 137 4.29 -35.63 0.65
CA LYS A 137 3.15 -34.94 0.03
C LYS A 137 3.28 -33.43 0.24
N PRO A 138 2.88 -32.57 -0.72
CA PRO A 138 2.95 -31.11 -0.56
C PRO A 138 2.23 -30.57 0.67
N LYS A 139 1.17 -31.26 1.14
CA LYS A 139 0.43 -30.92 2.38
C LYS A 139 1.26 -31.09 3.66
N ASN A 140 2.37 -31.83 3.60
CA ASN A 140 3.26 -32.09 4.74
C ASN A 140 4.53 -31.21 4.68
N ILE A 141 4.58 -30.22 3.78
CA ILE A 141 5.66 -29.24 3.69
C ILE A 141 5.15 -27.96 4.35
N ILE A 142 5.82 -27.57 5.44
CA ILE A 142 5.44 -26.41 6.25
C ILE A 142 6.60 -25.41 6.20
N ASN A 143 6.27 -24.14 5.96
CA ASN A 143 7.26 -23.07 6.07
C ASN A 143 7.43 -22.74 7.56
N LEU A 144 8.66 -22.84 8.06
CA LEU A 144 9.01 -22.42 9.41
C LEU A 144 9.89 -21.19 9.31
N ASP A 145 9.45 -20.10 9.93
CA ASP A 145 10.22 -18.87 10.03
C ASP A 145 10.39 -18.45 11.50
N GLU A 146 11.45 -17.69 11.77
CA GLU A 146 11.77 -17.17 13.08
C GLU A 146 11.87 -15.65 13.04
N ASN A 147 11.03 -14.99 13.82
CA ASN A 147 11.00 -13.54 13.93
C ASN A 147 11.44 -13.13 15.34
N GLY A 148 12.57 -12.42 15.43
CA GLY A 148 13.01 -11.80 16.67
C GLY A 148 12.30 -10.46 16.88
N VAL A 149 11.73 -10.26 18.07
CA VAL A 149 11.17 -8.98 18.52
C VAL A 149 11.91 -8.55 19.78
N GLN A 150 12.34 -7.29 19.83
CA GLN A 150 12.95 -6.75 21.04
C GLN A 150 11.88 -6.20 21.98
N GLU A 151 11.94 -6.58 23.26
CA GLU A 151 11.06 -6.05 24.30
C GLU A 151 11.25 -4.54 24.44
N GLY A 152 10.17 -3.77 24.25
CA GLY A 152 10.18 -2.31 24.32
C GLY A 152 10.83 -1.60 23.13
N GLU A 153 10.84 -2.25 21.96
CA GLU A 153 11.09 -1.58 20.69
C GLU A 153 10.08 -0.44 20.46
N SER A 154 10.52 0.80 20.69
CA SER A 154 9.73 1.98 20.37
C SER A 154 9.90 2.32 18.89
N SER A 155 8.82 2.19 18.12
CA SER A 155 8.81 2.62 16.71
C SER A 155 8.95 4.14 16.66
N THR A 156 9.97 4.65 15.96
CA THR A 156 10.04 6.09 15.67
C THR A 156 8.97 6.42 14.63
N GLY A 157 8.04 7.32 14.96
CA GLY A 157 6.89 7.63 14.09
C GLY A 157 6.27 9.00 14.39
N LYS A 158 5.27 9.39 13.58
CA LYS A 158 4.47 10.59 13.84
C LYS A 158 3.58 10.32 15.05
N VAL A 159 3.87 10.99 16.16
CA VAL A 159 3.08 10.91 17.39
C VAL A 159 2.19 12.14 17.52
N LEU A 160 0.99 11.95 18.08
CA LEU A 160 0.12 13.06 18.46
C LEU A 160 0.69 13.71 19.71
N GLY A 161 0.86 15.03 19.68
CA GLY A 161 1.49 15.79 20.76
C GLY A 161 0.85 17.16 20.94
N SER A 162 1.16 17.80 22.06
CA SER A 162 0.69 19.16 22.36
C SER A 162 1.25 20.17 21.35
N VAL A 163 0.38 21.07 20.88
CA VAL A 163 0.70 22.15 19.92
C VAL A 163 1.83 23.06 20.42
N LEU A 164 2.01 23.17 21.74
CA LEU A 164 3.01 24.04 22.37
C LEU A 164 4.44 23.48 22.28
N ARG A 165 4.63 22.20 21.92
CA ARG A 165 5.94 21.57 21.82
C ARG A 165 6.25 21.22 20.37
N LYS A 166 7.46 21.56 19.90
CA LYS A 166 7.92 21.27 18.53
C LYS A 166 8.05 19.77 18.22
N GLY A 167 8.13 18.92 19.24
CA GLY A 167 8.25 17.48 19.09
C GLY A 167 7.92 16.75 20.40
N ALA A 168 7.76 15.45 20.29
CA ALA A 168 7.58 14.56 21.44
C ALA A 168 8.70 13.52 21.44
N GLU A 169 9.27 13.31 22.62
CA GLU A 169 10.35 12.35 22.84
C GLU A 169 9.74 11.03 23.30
N VAL A 170 10.02 9.95 22.57
CA VAL A 170 9.62 8.59 22.94
C VAL A 170 10.82 7.94 23.61
N LYS A 171 10.75 7.77 24.93
CA LYS A 171 11.81 7.09 25.68
C LYS A 171 11.80 5.60 25.34
N LYS A 172 12.96 5.06 24.97
CA LYS A 172 13.17 3.62 24.82
C LYS A 172 13.23 2.96 26.20
N SER A 173 12.74 1.73 26.34
CA SER A 173 12.94 0.95 27.56
C SER A 173 14.42 0.58 27.72
N GLU A 174 14.85 0.38 28.97
CA GLU A 174 16.19 -0.13 29.28
C GLU A 174 16.31 -1.65 29.08
N SER A 175 15.19 -2.37 29.03
CA SER A 175 15.19 -3.81 28.76
C SER A 175 15.61 -4.11 27.32
N THR A 176 16.61 -4.97 27.17
CA THR A 176 17.12 -5.46 25.88
C THR A 176 16.77 -6.92 25.62
N THR A 177 15.79 -7.45 26.34
CA THR A 177 15.32 -8.83 26.19
C THR A 177 14.82 -9.04 24.76
N TRP A 178 15.31 -10.09 24.11
CA TRP A 178 14.83 -10.52 22.80
C TRP A 178 13.86 -11.68 22.97
N VAL A 179 12.73 -11.62 22.24
CA VAL A 179 11.75 -12.70 22.14
C VAL A 179 11.78 -13.23 20.71
N SER A 180 12.12 -14.50 20.53
CA SER A 180 11.96 -15.18 19.24
C SER A 180 10.56 -15.78 19.12
N ILE A 181 9.86 -15.43 18.04
CA ILE A 181 8.56 -16.00 17.66
C ILE A 181 8.82 -16.98 16.51
N LEU A 182 8.39 -18.24 16.68
CA LEU A 182 8.44 -19.24 15.61
C LEU A 182 7.08 -19.28 14.91
N GLU A 183 7.06 -18.93 13.62
CA GLU A 183 5.86 -18.99 12.78
C GLU A 183 5.90 -20.25 11.91
N ALA A 184 4.79 -21.01 11.91
CA ALA A 184 4.61 -22.18 11.06
C ALA A 184 3.42 -21.98 10.12
N THR A 185 3.69 -21.80 8.83
CA THR A 185 2.63 -21.64 7.81
C THR A 185 2.52 -22.85 6.91
N PRO A 186 1.41 -23.61 6.97
CA PRO A 186 1.17 -24.68 6.02
C PRO A 186 0.86 -24.07 4.64
N LYS A 187 1.27 -24.78 3.57
CA LYS A 187 0.98 -24.36 2.20
C LYS A 187 -0.54 -24.27 2.00
N LYS A 188 -1.06 -23.06 1.76
CA LYS A 188 -2.48 -22.86 1.40
C LYS A 188 -2.74 -23.54 0.05
N ASN A 189 -3.56 -24.58 0.04
CA ASN A 189 -4.12 -25.07 -1.21
C ASN A 189 -5.20 -24.06 -1.62
N ASN A 190 -5.06 -23.40 -2.79
CA ASN A 190 -6.06 -22.48 -3.35
C ASN A 190 -7.43 -23.13 -3.67
N ARG A 191 -7.65 -24.39 -3.25
CA ARG A 191 -8.89 -25.16 -3.35
C ARG A 191 -9.16 -25.96 -2.07
N GLN A 192 -8.95 -25.36 -0.91
CA GLN A 192 -9.58 -25.91 0.29
C GLN A 192 -10.98 -25.30 0.40
N GLU A 193 -11.99 -26.12 0.08
CA GLU A 193 -13.19 -26.12 0.90
C GLU A 193 -12.70 -26.10 2.35
N GLN A 194 -13.11 -25.08 3.11
CA GLN A 194 -12.82 -24.99 4.54
C GLN A 194 -13.01 -26.38 5.13
N PRO A 195 -11.98 -26.98 5.76
CA PRO A 195 -12.13 -28.30 6.35
C PRO A 195 -13.37 -28.25 7.21
N GLN A 196 -14.34 -29.13 6.93
CA GLN A 196 -15.65 -29.02 7.58
C GLN A 196 -15.51 -29.12 9.12
N ASP A 197 -14.38 -29.62 9.64
CA ASP A 197 -14.10 -29.93 11.05
C ASP A 197 -13.18 -28.97 11.82
N VAL A 198 -12.88 -27.77 11.30
CA VAL A 198 -12.08 -26.80 12.06
C VAL A 198 -13.01 -25.77 12.73
N PHE A 199 -12.95 -25.70 14.07
CA PHE A 199 -13.58 -24.64 14.85
C PHE A 199 -13.03 -23.28 14.38
N PHE A 200 -13.91 -22.36 13.96
CA PHE A 200 -13.52 -21.07 13.41
C PHE A 200 -14.25 -19.93 14.13
N THR A 201 -13.66 -18.73 14.15
CA THR A 201 -14.31 -17.56 14.77
C THR A 201 -15.63 -17.24 14.04
N PRO A 202 -16.79 -17.41 14.69
CA PRO A 202 -18.09 -17.17 14.06
C PRO A 202 -18.26 -15.70 13.71
N LYS A 203 -18.77 -15.41 12.51
CA LYS A 203 -19.02 -14.03 12.06
C LYS A 203 -20.50 -13.68 12.05
N GLN A 204 -21.36 -14.69 11.92
CA GLN A 204 -22.82 -14.55 11.93
C GLN A 204 -23.45 -15.56 12.87
N SER A 205 -24.68 -15.32 13.33
CA SER A 205 -25.41 -16.28 14.16
C SER A 205 -25.57 -17.65 13.51
N HIS A 206 -25.65 -17.72 12.18
CA HIS A 206 -25.68 -18.97 11.43
C HIS A 206 -24.39 -19.80 11.61
N ASP A 207 -23.23 -19.16 11.71
CA ASP A 207 -21.95 -19.85 11.89
C ASP A 207 -21.88 -20.53 13.26
N LEU A 208 -22.35 -19.84 14.30
CA LEU A 208 -22.46 -20.39 15.65
C LEU A 208 -23.39 -21.61 15.67
N LYS A 209 -24.56 -21.50 15.05
CA LYS A 209 -25.52 -22.62 14.96
C LYS A 209 -24.96 -23.79 14.14
N ARG A 210 -24.17 -23.51 13.10
CA ARG A 210 -23.52 -24.53 12.28
C ARG A 210 -22.48 -25.32 13.08
N GLN A 211 -21.67 -24.63 13.90
CA GLN A 211 -20.69 -25.27 14.77
C GLN A 211 -21.35 -25.95 15.98
N SER A 212 -22.43 -25.40 16.53
CA SER A 212 -23.12 -25.97 17.70
C SER A 212 -23.75 -27.33 17.41
N ARG A 213 -24.33 -27.52 16.21
CA ARG A 213 -24.92 -28.81 15.82
C ARG A 213 -23.92 -29.98 15.88
N LYS A 214 -22.62 -29.70 15.74
CA LYS A 214 -21.55 -30.70 15.86
C LYS A 214 -21.23 -31.06 17.31
N LEU A 215 -21.26 -30.07 18.20
CA LEU A 215 -21.02 -30.28 19.64
C LEU A 215 -22.25 -30.85 20.36
N GLU A 216 -23.45 -30.59 19.83
CA GLU A 216 -24.70 -31.08 20.40
C GLU A 216 -24.80 -32.61 20.43
N SER A 217 -24.16 -33.34 19.50
CA SER A 217 -24.13 -34.82 19.55
C SER A 217 -23.25 -35.35 20.68
N GLU A 218 -22.29 -34.58 21.17
CA GLU A 218 -21.32 -34.99 22.20
C GLU A 218 -21.78 -34.60 23.61
N LEU A 219 -22.73 -33.68 23.74
CA LEU A 219 -23.10 -33.05 25.01
C LEU A 219 -24.52 -33.44 25.44
N ASP A 220 -24.79 -34.72 25.71
CA ASP A 220 -26.14 -35.29 25.86
C ASP A 220 -26.98 -34.70 27.02
N GLU A 221 -26.36 -34.38 28.16
CA GLU A 221 -27.06 -33.91 29.37
C GLU A 221 -27.26 -32.38 29.42
N ALA A 222 -26.39 -31.60 28.78
CA ALA A 222 -26.39 -30.12 28.82
C ALA A 222 -26.93 -29.45 27.54
N LYS A 223 -27.59 -30.21 26.65
CA LYS A 223 -28.04 -29.76 25.32
C LYS A 223 -28.89 -28.49 25.35
N ARG A 224 -29.79 -28.35 26.34
CA ARG A 224 -30.76 -27.25 26.41
C ARG A 224 -30.10 -25.92 26.75
N ASP A 225 -29.23 -25.94 27.76
CA ASP A 225 -28.53 -24.73 28.23
C ASP A 225 -27.50 -24.29 27.19
N PHE A 226 -26.80 -25.26 26.58
CA PHE A 226 -25.90 -25.01 25.46
C PHE A 226 -26.61 -24.35 24.26
N ARG A 227 -27.75 -24.88 23.82
CA ARG A 227 -28.57 -24.26 22.75
C ARG A 227 -29.02 -22.85 23.10
N THR A 228 -29.40 -22.63 24.36
CA THR A 228 -29.82 -21.31 24.84
C THR A 228 -28.66 -20.32 24.80
N LEU A 229 -27.48 -20.74 25.23
CA LEU A 229 -26.25 -19.94 25.19
C LEU A 229 -25.86 -19.58 23.75
N ILE A 230 -25.87 -20.56 22.84
CA ILE A 230 -25.55 -20.35 21.41
C ILE A 230 -26.55 -19.39 20.76
N ASN A 231 -27.84 -19.50 21.08
CA ASN A 231 -28.86 -18.59 20.56
C ASN A 231 -28.68 -17.15 21.09
N LYS A 232 -28.32 -16.99 22.39
CA LYS A 232 -28.00 -15.67 22.96
C LYS A 232 -26.76 -15.07 22.30
N ALA A 233 -25.68 -15.85 22.17
CA ALA A 233 -24.45 -15.43 21.50
C ALA A 233 -24.68 -15.09 20.02
N GLY A 234 -25.53 -15.85 19.33
CA GLY A 234 -25.92 -15.53 17.95
C GLY A 234 -26.64 -14.19 17.85
N LYS A 235 -27.63 -13.93 18.72
CA LYS A 235 -28.34 -12.65 18.76
C LYS A 235 -27.41 -11.47 19.02
N THR A 236 -26.44 -11.63 19.92
CA THR A 236 -25.47 -10.55 20.20
C THR A 236 -24.56 -10.27 19.02
N ILE A 237 -24.12 -11.29 18.27
CA ILE A 237 -23.33 -11.10 17.05
C ILE A 237 -24.14 -10.35 15.99
N ASP A 238 -25.40 -10.72 15.80
CA ASP A 238 -26.28 -10.06 14.85
C ASP A 238 -26.53 -8.59 15.24
N LEU A 239 -26.72 -8.32 16.54
CA LEU A 239 -26.85 -6.96 17.09
C LEU A 239 -25.58 -6.13 16.83
N GLN A 240 -24.40 -6.65 17.16
CA GLN A 240 -23.13 -5.97 16.88
C GLN A 240 -22.91 -5.72 15.39
N THR A 241 -23.31 -6.67 14.55
CA THR A 241 -23.23 -6.50 13.09
C THR A 241 -24.14 -5.37 12.62
N SER A 242 -25.34 -5.25 13.20
CA SER A 242 -26.26 -4.13 12.92
C SER A 242 -25.70 -2.78 13.39
N GLU A 243 -25.07 -2.75 14.56
CA GLU A 243 -24.43 -1.55 15.12
C GLU A 243 -23.24 -1.11 14.25
N ILE A 244 -22.38 -2.05 13.84
CA ILE A 244 -21.29 -1.78 12.90
C ILE A 244 -21.83 -1.20 11.58
N ALA A 245 -22.96 -1.71 11.07
CA ALA A 245 -23.58 -1.18 9.87
C ALA A 245 -24.10 0.25 10.07
N SER A 246 -24.71 0.54 11.23
CA SER A 246 -25.17 1.87 11.62
C SER A 246 -24.02 2.87 11.76
N LEU A 247 -22.96 2.50 12.49
CA LEU A 247 -21.76 3.33 12.65
C LEU A 247 -21.07 3.61 11.31
N ARG A 248 -20.99 2.61 10.42
CA ARG A 248 -20.48 2.80 9.05
C ARG A 248 -21.34 3.74 8.22
N TYR A 249 -22.65 3.78 8.48
CA TYR A 249 -23.54 4.73 7.85
C TYR A 249 -23.32 6.16 8.36
N GLN A 250 -23.21 6.35 9.67
CA GLN A 250 -22.89 7.65 10.27
C GLN A 250 -21.53 8.18 9.79
N LEU A 251 -20.52 7.31 9.67
CA LEU A 251 -19.22 7.69 9.09
C LEU A 251 -19.37 8.22 7.66
N ARG A 252 -20.14 7.54 6.81
CA ARG A 252 -20.41 8.01 5.45
C ARG A 252 -21.13 9.37 5.44
N GLU A 253 -22.08 9.59 6.34
CA GLU A 253 -22.76 10.87 6.48
C GLU A 253 -21.77 11.99 6.85
N LYS A 254 -20.88 11.73 7.83
CA LYS A 254 -19.85 12.68 8.25
C LYS A 254 -18.82 12.95 7.15
N ASP A 255 -18.43 11.94 6.38
CA ASP A 255 -17.53 12.10 5.23
C ASP A 255 -18.16 13.00 4.15
N LEU A 256 -19.45 12.83 3.86
CA LEU A 256 -20.18 13.69 2.92
C LEU A 256 -20.32 15.13 3.45
N GLU A 257 -20.48 15.29 4.76
CA GLU A 257 -20.47 16.60 5.40
C GLU A 257 -19.11 17.31 5.30
N ILE A 258 -18.03 16.57 5.53
CA ILE A 258 -16.66 17.06 5.33
C ILE A 258 -16.46 17.45 3.87
N GLU A 259 -16.78 16.59 2.91
CA GLU A 259 -16.64 16.88 1.48
C GLU A 259 -17.40 18.16 1.07
N ALA A 260 -18.59 18.39 1.62
CA ALA A 260 -19.36 19.60 1.38
C ALA A 260 -18.72 20.87 2.00
N LEU A 261 -18.03 20.75 3.13
CA LEU A 261 -17.32 21.86 3.78
C LEU A 261 -15.91 22.08 3.24
N THR A 262 -15.33 21.08 2.55
CA THR A 262 -14.04 21.25 1.90
C THR A 262 -14.15 22.26 0.76
N PRO A 263 -13.29 23.30 0.72
CA PRO A 263 -13.38 24.30 -0.31
C PRO A 263 -13.03 23.69 -1.68
N VAL A 264 -13.92 23.86 -2.65
CA VAL A 264 -13.67 23.42 -4.04
C VAL A 264 -12.44 24.16 -4.57
N PRO A 265 -11.39 23.44 -5.03
CA PRO A 265 -10.16 24.08 -5.48
C PRO A 265 -10.44 24.98 -6.69
N LYS A 266 -9.96 26.22 -6.61
CA LYS A 266 -10.06 27.19 -7.70
C LYS A 266 -9.32 26.64 -8.92
N LYS A 267 -10.03 26.45 -10.04
CA LYS A 267 -9.40 26.13 -11.32
C LYS A 267 -8.92 27.40 -12.00
N LYS A 268 -7.79 27.32 -12.70
CA LYS A 268 -7.30 28.41 -13.55
C LYS A 268 -8.36 28.72 -14.61
N VAL A 269 -8.70 30.00 -14.76
CA VAL A 269 -9.63 30.49 -15.79
C VAL A 269 -9.10 30.05 -17.16
N LYS A 270 -9.95 29.38 -17.95
CA LYS A 270 -9.60 28.99 -19.32
C LYS A 270 -9.76 30.21 -20.21
N ILE A 271 -8.78 30.44 -21.07
CA ILE A 271 -8.85 31.50 -22.08
C ILE A 271 -9.60 30.93 -23.27
N THR A 272 -10.68 31.59 -23.69
CA THR A 272 -11.56 31.12 -24.77
C THR A 272 -10.88 31.19 -26.14
N ASP A 273 -9.96 32.14 -26.32
CA ASP A 273 -9.09 32.26 -27.51
C ASP A 273 -7.60 32.06 -27.12
N PRO A 274 -6.96 30.95 -27.52
CA PRO A 274 -5.55 30.65 -27.21
C PRO A 274 -4.54 31.72 -27.65
N ASN A 275 -4.90 32.60 -28.59
CA ASN A 275 -4.02 33.64 -29.13
C ASN A 275 -4.05 34.95 -28.33
N LYS A 276 -4.94 35.09 -27.34
CA LYS A 276 -4.99 36.27 -26.49
C LYS A 276 -4.02 36.15 -25.30
N ARG A 277 -3.21 37.19 -25.10
CA ARG A 277 -2.21 37.25 -24.02
C ARG A 277 -2.82 37.47 -22.64
N TYR A 278 -3.99 38.09 -22.57
CA TYR A 278 -4.69 38.44 -21.32
C TYR A 278 -6.08 37.80 -21.29
N VAL A 279 -6.54 37.49 -20.08
CA VAL A 279 -7.88 36.93 -19.82
C VAL A 279 -8.91 38.06 -19.89
N GLU A 280 -10.00 37.86 -20.62
CA GLU A 280 -11.07 38.84 -20.71
C GLU A 280 -11.92 38.81 -19.44
N TRP A 281 -12.59 39.92 -19.11
CA TRP A 281 -13.40 40.00 -17.89
C TRP A 281 -14.59 39.04 -17.93
N GLN A 282 -15.09 38.71 -19.12
CA GLN A 282 -16.17 37.73 -19.33
C GLN A 282 -15.73 36.32 -18.92
N ASP A 283 -14.52 35.87 -19.29
CA ASP A 283 -14.00 34.55 -18.92
C ASP A 283 -13.86 34.39 -17.39
N ILE A 284 -13.50 35.49 -16.71
CA ILE A 284 -13.41 35.56 -15.24
C ILE A 284 -14.80 35.49 -14.61
N TRP A 285 -15.77 36.20 -15.19
CA TRP A 285 -17.15 36.23 -14.72
C TRP A 285 -17.83 34.85 -14.87
N GLU A 286 -17.69 34.21 -16.04
CA GLU A 286 -18.21 32.87 -16.30
C GLU A 286 -17.57 31.81 -15.40
N SER A 287 -16.25 31.88 -15.20
CA SER A 287 -15.54 30.95 -14.29
C SER A 287 -16.01 31.11 -12.84
N ARG A 288 -16.30 32.34 -12.39
CA ARG A 288 -16.85 32.62 -11.06
C ARG A 288 -18.27 32.11 -10.91
N ASN A 289 -19.13 32.31 -11.90
CA ASN A 289 -20.51 31.82 -11.87
C ASN A 289 -20.57 30.30 -11.93
N GLY A 290 -19.76 29.66 -12.79
CA GLY A 290 -19.68 28.20 -12.86
C GLY A 290 -19.11 27.55 -11.58
N LEU A 291 -18.26 28.26 -10.81
CA LEU A 291 -17.84 27.81 -9.48
C LEU A 291 -19.00 27.87 -8.47
N LYS A 292 -19.78 28.95 -8.47
CA LYS A 292 -20.98 29.09 -7.62
C LYS A 292 -22.01 28.00 -7.95
N GLU A 293 -22.25 27.73 -9.22
CA GLU A 293 -23.18 26.68 -9.68
C GLU A 293 -22.75 25.29 -9.23
N ARG A 294 -21.46 24.94 -9.37
CA ARG A 294 -20.96 23.65 -8.84
C ARG A 294 -21.13 23.53 -7.33
N GLN A 295 -20.91 24.61 -6.60
CA GLN A 295 -21.09 24.62 -5.16
C GLN A 295 -22.59 24.49 -4.78
N ALA A 296 -23.48 25.08 -5.57
CA ALA A 296 -24.93 24.87 -5.45
C ALA A 296 -25.35 23.43 -5.83
N GLU A 297 -24.73 22.82 -6.85
CA GLU A 297 -25.01 21.44 -7.26
C GLU A 297 -24.57 20.43 -6.18
N LEU A 298 -23.40 20.64 -5.57
CA LEU A 298 -22.91 19.81 -4.46
C LEU A 298 -23.82 19.92 -3.24
N THR A 299 -24.29 21.12 -2.90
CA THR A 299 -25.24 21.31 -1.78
C THR A 299 -26.62 20.72 -2.09
N ALA A 300 -27.09 20.78 -3.34
CA ALA A 300 -28.31 20.11 -3.78
C ALA A 300 -28.18 18.58 -3.72
N LYS A 301 -27.05 18.01 -4.17
CA LYS A 301 -26.75 16.58 -4.04
C LYS A 301 -26.77 16.14 -2.58
N LYS A 302 -26.16 16.90 -1.66
CA LYS A 302 -26.24 16.66 -0.21
C LYS A 302 -27.70 16.63 0.28
N LYS A 303 -28.52 17.61 -0.13
CA LYS A 303 -29.95 17.66 0.24
C LYS A 303 -30.72 16.45 -0.26
N THR A 304 -30.46 15.99 -1.49
CA THR A 304 -31.10 14.79 -2.05
C THR A 304 -30.64 13.51 -1.34
N LEU A 305 -29.36 13.39 -1.01
CA LEU A 305 -28.80 12.23 -0.31
C LEU A 305 -29.33 12.15 1.13
N ASN A 306 -29.41 13.28 1.83
CA ASN A 306 -30.04 13.38 3.15
C ASN A 306 -31.56 13.11 3.12
N ALA A 307 -32.25 13.42 2.02
CA ALA A 307 -33.66 13.07 1.86
C ALA A 307 -33.86 11.57 1.58
N MET A 308 -32.99 10.95 0.78
CA MET A 308 -32.98 9.49 0.55
C MET A 308 -32.63 8.72 1.83
N ALA A 309 -31.69 9.24 2.60
CA ALA A 309 -31.31 8.77 3.93
C ALA A 309 -32.48 8.71 4.91
N LYS A 310 -33.32 9.75 4.93
CA LYS A 310 -34.49 9.86 5.82
C LYS A 310 -35.62 8.88 5.48
N ASN A 311 -35.60 8.27 4.30
CA ASN A 311 -36.59 7.29 3.85
C ASN A 311 -36.20 5.83 4.17
N PHE A 312 -35.03 5.60 4.78
CA PHE A 312 -34.70 4.30 5.36
C PHE A 312 -35.32 4.19 6.75
N PRO A 313 -35.97 3.06 7.11
CA PRO A 313 -36.61 2.95 8.41
C PRO A 313 -35.57 3.05 9.53
N GLU A 314 -35.66 4.12 10.32
CA GLU A 314 -35.03 4.25 11.62
C GLU A 314 -35.52 3.08 12.49
N SER A 315 -34.64 2.12 12.80
CA SER A 315 -34.92 1.13 13.84
C SER A 315 -34.77 1.83 15.19
N HIS A 316 -35.81 2.55 15.58
CA HIS A 316 -35.91 3.29 16.83
C HIS A 316 -36.28 2.33 17.96
N ASP A 317 -35.39 1.40 18.32
CA ASP A 317 -35.53 0.57 19.52
C ASP A 317 -34.14 0.27 20.11
N ALA A 318 -33.57 1.28 20.77
CA ALA A 318 -32.46 1.11 21.71
C ALA A 318 -32.72 1.99 22.94
N HIS A 319 -33.81 1.69 23.66
CA HIS A 319 -34.01 2.21 24.99
C HIS A 319 -33.16 1.42 26.00
N GLU A 320 -32.30 2.17 26.68
CA GLU A 320 -31.79 2.01 28.05
C GLU A 320 -31.43 0.60 28.56
N ALA A 321 -30.14 0.38 28.80
CA ALA A 321 -29.70 -0.51 29.88
C ALA A 321 -28.53 0.14 30.66
N PRO A 322 -28.56 0.13 32.01
CA PRO A 322 -27.59 0.82 32.85
C PRO A 322 -26.26 0.04 32.93
N GLY A 323 -25.15 0.78 32.87
CA GLY A 323 -23.81 0.23 33.03
C GLY A 323 -23.44 -0.02 34.48
N GLU A 324 -23.53 -1.27 34.93
CA GLU A 324 -22.67 -1.82 35.98
C GLU A 324 -21.66 -2.77 35.33
N TRP A 325 -20.40 -2.34 35.24
CA TRP A 325 -19.31 -3.18 34.75
C TRP A 325 -18.81 -4.08 35.89
N ALA A 326 -19.35 -5.30 35.97
CA ALA A 326 -18.79 -6.34 36.83
C ALA A 326 -17.45 -6.83 36.23
N GLN A 327 -16.37 -6.62 36.99
CA GLN A 327 -15.07 -7.25 36.82
C GLN A 327 -15.22 -8.78 36.80
N LEU A 328 -14.83 -9.43 35.70
CA LEU A 328 -14.59 -10.87 35.68
C LEU A 328 -13.10 -11.17 35.68
N ARG A 329 -12.66 -11.72 36.81
CA ARG A 329 -11.34 -12.29 37.06
C ARG A 329 -11.04 -13.45 36.11
N VAL A 330 -9.79 -13.50 35.68
CA VAL A 330 -9.17 -14.64 34.99
C VAL A 330 -9.02 -15.80 35.99
N CYS A 331 -9.59 -16.96 35.67
CA CYS A 331 -9.28 -18.23 36.35
C CYS A 331 -8.28 -19.03 35.50
N LYS A 332 -7.13 -19.37 36.12
CA LYS A 332 -6.20 -20.42 35.69
C LYS A 332 -6.86 -21.79 35.86
N TRP A 333 -6.78 -22.64 34.86
CA TRP A 333 -6.77 -24.11 35.03
C TRP A 333 -5.65 -24.68 34.17
N GLY A 334 -4.84 -25.55 34.78
CA GLY A 334 -3.67 -26.16 34.17
C GLY A 334 -3.90 -27.60 33.71
N GLY A 335 -2.92 -28.09 32.94
CA GLY A 335 -2.46 -29.48 32.90
C GLY A 335 -3.36 -30.52 32.24
N CYS A 336 -2.98 -30.97 31.04
CA CYS A 336 -2.95 -32.40 30.70
C CYS A 336 -1.99 -32.66 29.53
N ALA A 337 -1.31 -33.80 29.63
CA ALA A 337 -0.26 -34.30 28.76
C ALA A 337 -0.77 -34.69 27.37
N LEU A 338 0.10 -34.57 26.37
CA LEU A 338 -0.08 -35.15 25.04
C LEU A 338 1.02 -36.19 24.84
N ASP A 339 0.63 -37.46 24.95
CA ASP A 339 1.36 -38.57 24.36
C ASP A 339 0.78 -38.92 22.99
N TYR A 340 1.66 -39.50 22.17
CA TYR A 340 1.41 -40.26 20.95
C TYR A 340 1.53 -39.57 19.57
N VAL A 341 2.80 -39.42 19.18
CA VAL A 341 3.43 -39.70 17.89
C VAL A 341 2.51 -40.19 16.74
N ASP A 342 2.23 -39.32 15.77
CA ASP A 342 1.92 -39.71 14.39
C ASP A 342 3.20 -39.53 13.56
N GLN A 343 3.86 -40.64 13.18
CA GLN A 343 5.09 -40.65 12.39
C GLN A 343 4.84 -40.26 10.92
N ARG A 344 4.26 -39.09 10.67
CA ARG A 344 4.25 -38.48 9.34
C ARG A 344 5.49 -37.63 9.21
N ALA A 345 6.39 -38.02 8.31
CA ALA A 345 7.56 -37.20 7.97
C ALA A 345 7.07 -35.81 7.50
N VAL A 346 7.24 -34.81 8.36
CA VAL A 346 7.08 -33.39 8.04
C VAL A 346 8.44 -32.87 7.67
N VAL A 347 8.53 -32.18 6.54
CA VAL A 347 9.74 -31.45 6.18
C VAL A 347 9.52 -29.98 6.47
N CYS A 348 10.30 -29.50 7.43
CA CYS A 348 10.38 -28.09 7.75
C CYS A 348 11.52 -27.47 6.94
N ILE A 349 11.22 -26.40 6.20
CA ILE A 349 12.21 -25.65 5.45
C ILE A 349 12.35 -24.30 6.15
N LYS A 350 13.56 -24.00 6.64
CA LYS A 350 13.97 -22.67 7.09
C LYS A 350 14.64 -21.99 5.88
N MET A 351 14.11 -20.86 5.42
CA MET A 351 14.62 -20.12 4.26
C MET A 351 15.57 -18.98 4.64
#